data_AF-A0A550C3R0-F1
#
_entry.id   AF-A0A550C3R0-F1
#
_cell.length_a   1.000
_cell.length_b   1.000
_cell.length_c   1.000
_cell.angle_alpha   90.00
_cell.angle_beta   90.00
_cell.angle_gamma   90.00
#
_symmetry.space_group_name_H-M   'P 1'
#
loop_
_entity.id
_entity.type
_entity.pdbx_description
1 polymer ?
#
loop_
_entity_poly.entity_id
_entity_poly.type
_entity_poly.pdbx_seq_one_letter_code
_entity_poly.pdbx_strand_id
1 'polypeptide(L)'
;MASSHTRDTDLWFNDGNLVIQVAPRLFRVHRGVLAISSNFFSDMLAFPESETQEMYEGYFLPPPARTTFPVIEGVLRLAHKYDVPVLRRCALEHLSLVFPTDLSKFTQELYIETNLYVATVAHEVGATWLLPAVYHATLQFDATELDASHLWCGRRRRFTYEDLLACFSGCGALRTKVPFFIFTATNLGCGRQDCLIARLRSFTSRLTAQSARLPCRAAYRAWLNDTWRCFPSFFKLPSWDTLLYLERRDLQDRSEDPVTGHIGNEGMSEE
;
A
#
# COMPACT_ATOMS: atom_id res chain seq x y z
N MET A 1 -15.53 36.45 6.05
CA MET A 1 -17.00 36.35 5.94
C MET A 1 -17.42 35.11 6.71
N ALA A 2 -18.25 35.26 7.75
CA ALA A 2 -18.71 34.12 8.55
C ALA A 2 -19.64 33.24 7.70
N SER A 3 -19.28 31.98 7.48
CA SER A 3 -20.18 31.02 6.85
C SER A 3 -21.35 30.73 7.80
N SER A 4 -22.55 31.17 7.43
CA SER A 4 -23.78 30.77 8.13
C SER A 4 -24.05 29.30 7.80
N HIS A 5 -23.90 28.44 8.82
CA HIS A 5 -24.23 27.03 8.68
C HIS A 5 -25.72 26.83 8.98
N THR A 6 -26.45 26.18 8.07
CA THR A 6 -27.90 25.96 8.22
C THR A 6 -28.16 24.54 8.70
N ARG A 7 -28.97 24.38 9.75
CA ARG A 7 -29.38 23.06 10.24
C ARG A 7 -30.42 22.47 9.29
N ASP A 8 -30.25 21.22 8.90
CA ASP A 8 -31.22 20.50 8.09
C ASP A 8 -32.43 20.12 8.95
N THR A 9 -33.66 20.35 8.48
CA THR A 9 -34.87 20.10 9.29
C THR A 9 -35.23 18.62 9.40
N ASP A 10 -34.86 17.83 8.39
CA ASP A 10 -35.31 16.44 8.27
C ASP A 10 -34.34 15.47 8.96
N LEU A 11 -33.08 15.89 9.08
CA LEU A 11 -31.98 15.10 9.62
C LEU A 11 -31.31 15.79 10.83
N TRP A 12 -32.15 16.34 11.71
CA TRP A 12 -31.75 16.93 12.99
C TRP A 12 -32.48 16.28 14.16
N PHE A 13 -31.93 15.17 14.63
CA PHE A 13 -32.49 14.42 15.76
C PHE A 13 -32.11 15.08 17.09
N ASN A 14 -33.11 15.31 17.96
CA ASN A 14 -32.92 16.02 19.23
C ASN A 14 -32.04 15.25 20.23
N ASP A 15 -32.02 13.93 20.12
CA ASP A 15 -31.24 12.95 20.89
C ASP A 15 -29.98 12.46 20.14
N GLY A 16 -29.68 13.05 18.97
CA GLY A 16 -28.46 12.73 18.22
C GLY A 16 -27.19 13.11 18.99
N ASN A 17 -26.18 12.24 18.93
CA ASN A 17 -24.89 12.35 19.62
C ASN A 17 -23.70 12.53 18.65
N LEU A 18 -23.97 12.84 17.38
CA LEU A 18 -22.98 13.21 16.36
C LEU A 18 -23.52 14.34 15.50
N VAL A 19 -22.73 15.40 15.28
CA VAL A 19 -23.05 16.45 14.31
C VAL A 19 -22.09 16.33 13.12
N ILE A 20 -22.65 16.18 11.92
CA ILE A 20 -21.88 16.12 10.67
C ILE A 20 -22.11 17.42 9.92
N GLN A 21 -21.01 18.07 9.53
CA GLN A 21 -21.04 19.24 8.69
C GLN A 21 -20.75 18.85 7.24
N VAL A 22 -21.68 19.16 6.34
CA VAL A 22 -21.48 19.09 4.89
C VAL A 22 -21.84 20.45 4.35
N ALA A 23 -20.82 21.30 4.15
CA ALA A 23 -21.02 22.72 3.92
C ALA A 23 -22.06 22.99 2.80
N PRO A 24 -23.06 23.86 3.03
CA PRO A 24 -23.27 24.73 4.21
C PRO A 24 -24.21 24.12 5.29
N ARG A 25 -24.56 22.83 5.22
CA ARG A 25 -25.56 22.19 6.08
C ARG A 25 -24.97 21.43 7.27
N LEU A 26 -25.73 21.42 8.35
CA LEU A 26 -25.45 20.63 9.56
C LEU A 26 -26.53 19.57 9.75
N PHE A 27 -26.09 18.37 10.09
CA PHE A 27 -26.92 17.21 10.36
C PHE A 27 -26.62 16.71 11.77
N ARG A 28 -27.65 16.39 12.55
CA ARG A 28 -27.47 15.85 13.91
C ARG A 28 -28.07 14.44 13.96
N VAL A 29 -27.22 13.43 14.11
CA VAL A 29 -27.55 12.01 13.94
C VAL A 29 -26.97 11.14 15.07
N HIS A 30 -27.26 9.84 15.05
CA HIS A 30 -26.78 8.87 16.04
C HIS A 30 -25.50 8.14 15.58
N ARG A 31 -24.45 8.19 16.41
CA ARG A 31 -23.16 7.52 16.20
C ARG A 31 -23.32 6.04 15.90
N GLY A 32 -24.05 5.31 16.76
CA GLY A 32 -24.20 3.86 16.64
C GLY A 32 -24.93 3.44 15.37
N VAL A 33 -25.99 4.14 14.98
CA VAL A 33 -26.75 3.86 13.75
C VAL A 33 -25.88 4.10 12.51
N LEU A 34 -25.08 5.18 12.52
CA LEU A 34 -24.19 5.50 11.42
C LEU A 34 -23.03 4.49 11.32
N ALA A 35 -22.49 4.02 12.44
CA ALA A 35 -21.46 2.99 12.48
C ALA A 35 -21.98 1.64 11.98
N ILE A 36 -23.20 1.23 12.39
CA ILE A 36 -23.82 -0.03 11.93
C ILE A 36 -24.10 0.01 10.42
N SER A 37 -24.51 1.15 9.89
CA SER A 37 -24.88 1.29 8.48
C SER A 37 -23.69 1.61 7.57
N SER A 38 -22.55 2.02 8.11
CA SER A 38 -21.37 2.41 7.33
C SER A 38 -20.08 2.01 8.02
N ASN A 39 -19.37 1.03 7.45
CA ASN A 39 -18.04 0.64 7.91
C ASN A 39 -17.06 1.84 7.94
N PHE A 40 -17.23 2.81 7.03
CA PHE A 40 -16.43 4.03 7.07
C PHE A 40 -16.64 4.82 8.37
N PHE A 41 -17.91 5.03 8.77
CA PHE A 41 -18.21 5.73 10.02
C PHE A 41 -17.93 4.85 11.23
N SER A 42 -18.05 3.52 11.12
CA SER A 42 -17.64 2.58 12.16
C SER A 42 -16.15 2.76 12.49
N ASP A 43 -15.30 2.75 11.47
CA ASP A 43 -13.86 2.90 11.65
C ASP A 43 -13.51 4.32 12.12
N MET A 44 -14.14 5.36 11.56
CA MET A 44 -13.92 6.76 11.93
C MET A 44 -14.37 7.07 13.37
N LEU A 45 -15.46 6.46 13.85
CA LEU A 45 -16.02 6.72 15.19
C LEU A 45 -15.45 5.80 16.28
N ALA A 46 -14.73 4.74 15.89
CA ALA A 46 -14.01 3.87 16.83
C ALA A 46 -12.81 4.58 17.48
N PHE A 47 -12.39 5.74 16.95
CA PHE A 47 -11.38 6.58 17.58
C PHE A 47 -11.98 7.29 18.83
N PRO A 48 -11.31 7.24 19.99
CA PRO A 48 -11.77 7.95 21.18
C PRO A 48 -11.77 9.46 20.94
N GLU A 49 -12.89 10.13 21.23
CA GLU A 49 -12.97 11.60 21.19
C GLU A 49 -12.13 12.18 22.32
N SER A 50 -11.00 12.80 22.00
CA SER A 50 -10.24 13.57 22.98
C SER A 50 -10.86 14.96 23.10
N GLU A 51 -11.54 15.21 24.23
CA GLU A 51 -11.60 16.56 24.77
C GLU A 51 -10.16 17.02 25.01
N THR A 52 -9.80 18.18 24.46
CA THR A 52 -8.47 18.82 24.47
C THR A 52 -7.54 18.48 23.30
N GLN A 53 -7.18 19.56 22.62
CA GLN A 53 -6.47 19.68 21.35
C GLN A 53 -4.94 19.65 21.54
N GLU A 54 -4.43 18.87 22.51
CA GLU A 54 -3.01 18.79 22.85
C GLU A 54 -2.53 17.34 23.02
N MET A 55 -2.63 16.48 21.99
CA MET A 55 -1.82 15.24 21.93
C MET A 55 -1.87 14.58 20.54
N TYR A 56 -1.20 15.16 19.52
CA TYR A 56 -1.13 14.56 18.17
C TYR A 56 0.12 13.69 17.90
N GLU A 57 0.79 13.18 18.93
CA GLU A 57 2.01 12.35 18.76
C GLU A 57 1.87 10.86 19.15
N GLY A 58 0.66 10.35 19.44
CA GLY A 58 0.53 9.06 20.13
C GLY A 58 -0.15 7.87 19.42
N TYR A 59 -1.07 8.09 18.48
CA TYR A 59 -2.03 7.02 18.13
C TYR A 59 -1.65 6.14 16.93
N PHE A 60 -0.84 6.65 16.01
CA PHE A 60 -0.35 5.86 14.87
C PHE A 60 1.11 6.24 14.59
N LEU A 61 2.00 5.50 15.24
CA LEU A 61 3.43 5.76 15.20
C LEU A 61 4.05 5.19 13.92
N PRO A 62 5.11 5.84 13.39
CA PRO A 62 5.90 5.27 12.29
C PRO A 62 6.57 3.95 12.71
N PRO A 63 7.06 3.14 11.76
CA PRO A 63 7.91 2.00 12.09
C PRO A 63 9.08 2.41 13.01
N PRO A 64 9.48 1.58 13.99
CA PRO A 64 9.20 0.14 14.14
C PRO A 64 7.96 -0.21 14.98
N ALA A 65 7.07 0.76 15.28
CA ALA A 65 5.84 0.48 16.02
C ALA A 65 5.02 -0.61 15.32
N ARG A 66 4.49 -1.58 16.08
CA ARG A 66 3.71 -2.67 15.47
C ARG A 66 2.30 -2.19 15.15
N THR A 67 1.82 -2.57 13.97
CA THR A 67 0.44 -2.32 13.54
C THR A 67 -0.04 -3.47 12.64
N THR A 68 -1.29 -3.43 12.22
CA THR A 68 -1.91 -4.42 11.34
C THR A 68 -2.31 -3.80 10.01
N PHE A 69 -2.36 -4.59 8.95
CA PHE A 69 -2.75 -4.10 7.63
C PHE A 69 -4.14 -3.43 7.58
N PRO A 70 -5.21 -3.94 8.25
CA PRO A 70 -6.48 -3.22 8.33
C PRO A 70 -6.36 -1.81 8.90
N VAL A 71 -5.52 -1.61 9.92
CA VAL A 71 -5.28 -0.29 10.53
C VAL A 71 -4.52 0.61 9.55
N ILE A 72 -3.43 0.11 8.94
CA ILE A 72 -2.68 0.86 7.92
C ILE A 72 -3.60 1.31 6.79
N GLU A 73 -4.44 0.41 6.28
CA GLU A 73 -5.41 0.72 5.23
C GLU A 73 -6.39 1.81 5.66
N GLY A 74 -7.01 1.68 6.84
CA GLY A 74 -7.97 2.64 7.37
C GLY A 74 -7.34 4.02 7.53
N VAL A 75 -6.16 4.08 8.15
CA VAL A 75 -5.39 5.31 8.33
C VAL A 75 -5.03 5.94 6.99
N LEU A 76 -4.56 5.16 6.02
CA LEU A 76 -4.13 5.69 4.72
C LEU A 76 -5.31 6.27 3.92
N ARG A 77 -6.49 5.63 3.96
CA ARG A 77 -7.72 6.15 3.32
C ARG A 77 -8.22 7.42 4.01
N LEU A 78 -8.24 7.45 5.34
CA LEU A 78 -8.62 8.65 6.10
C LEU A 78 -7.64 9.79 5.84
N ALA A 79 -6.34 9.53 5.90
CA ALA A 79 -5.30 10.49 5.61
C ALA A 79 -5.40 11.05 4.19
N HIS A 80 -5.74 10.22 3.20
CA HIS A 80 -5.97 10.69 1.83
C HIS A 80 -7.27 11.51 1.70
N LYS A 81 -8.36 11.08 2.35
CA LYS A 81 -9.66 11.77 2.29
C LYS A 81 -9.65 13.14 2.98
N TYR A 82 -8.96 13.24 4.11
CA TYR A 82 -8.92 14.43 4.95
C TYR A 82 -7.61 15.23 4.82
N ASP A 83 -6.75 14.85 3.86
CA ASP A 83 -5.44 15.46 3.60
C ASP A 83 -4.58 15.62 4.86
N VAL A 84 -4.30 14.49 5.53
CA VAL A 84 -3.46 14.43 6.74
C VAL A 84 -2.10 13.83 6.38
N PRO A 85 -1.12 14.65 5.93
CA PRO A 85 0.13 14.16 5.34
C PRO A 85 0.99 13.35 6.31
N VAL A 86 0.98 13.67 7.61
CA VAL A 86 1.73 12.93 8.63
C VAL A 86 1.24 11.48 8.74
N LEU A 87 -0.08 11.28 8.84
CA LEU A 87 -0.68 9.94 8.90
C LEU A 87 -0.50 9.17 7.58
N ARG A 88 -0.60 9.87 6.44
CA ARG A 88 -0.32 9.29 5.12
C ARG A 88 1.11 8.74 5.09
N ARG A 89 2.09 9.56 5.48
CA ARG A 89 3.51 9.18 5.53
C ARG A 89 3.72 7.98 6.44
N CYS A 90 3.29 8.03 7.69
CA CYS A 90 3.46 6.92 8.62
C CYS A 90 2.85 5.61 8.08
N ALA A 91 1.70 5.67 7.41
CA ALA A 91 1.04 4.48 6.86
C ALA A 91 1.83 3.92 5.68
N LEU A 92 2.35 4.79 4.82
CA LEU A 92 3.20 4.43 3.68
C LEU A 92 4.58 3.91 4.12
N GLU A 93 5.13 4.40 5.24
CA GLU A 93 6.34 3.87 5.85
C GLU A 93 6.15 2.43 6.33
N HIS A 94 4.99 2.09 6.92
CA HIS A 94 4.68 0.69 7.25
C HIS A 94 4.57 -0.19 6.00
N LEU A 95 3.97 0.33 4.91
CA LEU A 95 3.88 -0.41 3.65
C LEU A 95 5.22 -0.56 2.94
N SER A 96 6.13 0.41 3.04
CA SER A 96 7.45 0.37 2.37
C SER A 96 8.34 -0.75 2.90
N LEU A 97 8.13 -1.18 4.15
CA LEU A 97 8.82 -2.32 4.75
C LEU A 97 8.40 -3.66 4.13
N VAL A 98 7.14 -3.77 3.71
CA VAL A 98 6.55 -4.99 3.14
C VAL A 98 6.63 -5.00 1.62
N PHE A 99 6.49 -3.82 1.01
CA PHE A 99 6.47 -3.57 -0.43
C PHE A 99 7.61 -2.62 -0.83
N PRO A 100 8.87 -3.06 -0.73
CA PRO A 100 10.01 -2.21 -1.02
C PRO A 100 10.17 -1.96 -2.53
N THR A 101 10.72 -0.80 -2.88
CA THR A 101 11.16 -0.48 -4.25
C THR A 101 12.47 -1.18 -4.63
N ASP A 102 13.23 -1.65 -3.63
CA ASP A 102 14.48 -2.40 -3.79
C ASP A 102 14.25 -3.91 -3.64
N LEU A 103 14.57 -4.67 -4.70
CA LEU A 103 14.44 -6.13 -4.73
C LEU A 103 15.24 -6.84 -3.63
N SER A 104 16.34 -6.24 -3.15
CA SER A 104 17.16 -6.80 -2.09
C SER A 104 16.40 -6.96 -0.77
N LYS A 105 15.43 -6.07 -0.52
CA LYS A 105 14.65 -5.97 0.72
C LYS A 105 13.44 -6.92 0.76
N PHE A 106 13.14 -7.63 -0.32
CA PHE A 106 12.09 -8.66 -0.32
C PHE A 106 12.55 -9.87 0.49
N THR A 107 11.98 -10.00 1.68
CA THR A 107 12.32 -11.03 2.67
C THR A 107 11.26 -12.13 2.80
N GLN A 108 10.00 -11.85 2.43
CA GLN A 108 8.86 -12.75 2.68
C GLN A 108 7.99 -12.97 1.44
N GLU A 109 7.38 -14.17 1.35
CA GLU A 109 6.28 -14.46 0.41
C GLU A 109 4.98 -13.84 0.94
N LEU A 110 4.31 -13.05 0.11
CA LEU A 110 3.08 -12.35 0.48
C LEU A 110 1.85 -13.14 0.03
N TYR A 111 0.80 -13.10 0.85
CA TYR A 111 -0.50 -13.68 0.52
C TYR A 111 -1.18 -12.90 -0.62
N ILE A 112 -1.93 -13.59 -1.48
CA ILE A 112 -2.63 -12.99 -2.63
C ILE A 112 -3.59 -11.89 -2.18
N GLU A 113 -4.26 -12.10 -1.04
CA GLU A 113 -5.17 -11.15 -0.42
C GLU A 113 -4.46 -9.81 -0.14
N THR A 114 -3.29 -9.85 0.51
CA THR A 114 -2.53 -8.63 0.84
C THR A 114 -2.14 -7.86 -0.42
N ASN A 115 -1.71 -8.56 -1.48
CA ASN A 115 -1.34 -7.95 -2.76
C ASN A 115 -2.53 -7.24 -3.43
N LEU A 116 -3.69 -7.90 -3.46
CA LEU A 116 -4.94 -7.33 -3.99
C LEU A 116 -5.32 -6.03 -3.29
N TYR A 117 -5.27 -6.03 -1.96
CA TYR A 117 -5.68 -4.87 -1.18
C TYR A 117 -4.72 -3.70 -1.33
N VAL A 118 -3.41 -3.98 -1.36
CA VAL A 118 -2.38 -2.95 -1.52
C VAL A 118 -2.46 -2.33 -2.90
N ALA A 119 -2.66 -3.10 -3.97
CA ALA A 119 -2.88 -2.54 -5.31
C ALA A 119 -4.09 -1.59 -5.33
N THR A 120 -5.22 -2.03 -4.75
CA THR A 120 -6.43 -1.21 -4.68
C THR A 120 -6.17 0.11 -3.98
N VAL A 121 -5.57 0.07 -2.78
CA VAL A 121 -5.30 1.28 -1.99
C VAL A 121 -4.24 2.15 -2.66
N ALA A 122 -3.21 1.56 -3.26
CA ALA A 122 -2.15 2.28 -3.97
C ALA A 122 -2.72 3.12 -5.12
N HIS A 123 -3.66 2.59 -5.89
CA HIS A 123 -4.34 3.34 -6.93
C HIS A 123 -5.22 4.45 -6.37
N GLU A 124 -6.03 4.15 -5.36
CA GLU A 124 -6.92 5.14 -4.74
C GLU A 124 -6.16 6.34 -4.18
N VAL A 125 -5.03 6.09 -3.52
CA VAL A 125 -4.26 7.15 -2.85
C VAL A 125 -3.11 7.69 -3.69
N GLY A 126 -2.95 7.21 -4.94
CA GLY A 126 -1.89 7.61 -5.86
C GLY A 126 -0.47 7.17 -5.48
N ALA A 127 -0.32 6.20 -4.58
CA ALA A 127 0.97 5.63 -4.16
C ALA A 127 1.41 4.50 -5.10
N THR A 128 1.49 4.79 -6.41
CA THR A 128 1.77 3.80 -7.46
C THR A 128 3.15 3.17 -7.39
N TRP A 129 4.08 3.77 -6.62
CA TRP A 129 5.41 3.22 -6.36
C TRP A 129 5.39 1.91 -5.57
N LEU A 130 4.27 1.54 -4.93
CA LEU A 130 4.06 0.23 -4.30
C LEU A 130 3.77 -0.89 -5.32
N LEU A 131 3.26 -0.54 -6.51
CA LEU A 131 2.76 -1.52 -7.49
C LEU A 131 3.83 -2.48 -8.05
N PRO A 132 5.10 -2.08 -8.31
CA PRO A 132 6.13 -3.02 -8.72
C PRO A 132 6.31 -4.18 -7.75
N ALA A 133 6.29 -3.89 -6.44
CA ALA A 133 6.41 -4.91 -5.41
C ALA A 133 5.20 -5.84 -5.38
N VAL A 134 4.00 -5.27 -5.50
CA VAL A 134 2.75 -6.03 -5.60
C VAL A 134 2.76 -6.94 -6.81
N TYR A 135 3.08 -6.42 -8.00
CA TYR A 135 3.11 -7.20 -9.24
C TYR A 135 4.24 -8.23 -9.29
N HIS A 136 5.34 -7.98 -8.60
CA HIS A 136 6.35 -9.01 -8.40
C HIS A 136 5.81 -10.16 -7.55
N ALA A 137 5.06 -9.87 -6.48
CA ALA A 137 4.42 -10.89 -5.66
C ALA A 137 3.33 -11.65 -6.44
N THR A 138 2.65 -11.00 -7.40
CA THR A 138 1.62 -11.68 -8.22
C THR A 138 2.18 -12.76 -9.15
N LEU A 139 3.49 -12.74 -9.45
CA LEU A 139 4.13 -13.78 -10.26
C LEU A 139 3.95 -15.18 -9.67
N GLN A 140 3.67 -15.27 -8.36
CA GLN A 140 3.51 -16.53 -7.63
C GLN A 140 2.15 -17.22 -7.83
N PHE A 141 1.17 -16.51 -8.40
CA PHE A 141 -0.20 -16.97 -8.53
C PHE A 141 -0.57 -17.22 -10.00
N ASP A 142 -1.54 -18.09 -10.23
CA ASP A 142 -2.09 -18.34 -11.56
C ASP A 142 -3.19 -17.33 -11.96
N ALA A 143 -3.64 -17.41 -13.22
CA ALA A 143 -4.64 -16.48 -13.72
C ALA A 143 -6.01 -16.61 -13.05
N THR A 144 -6.37 -17.81 -12.58
CA THR A 144 -7.65 -18.05 -11.89
C THR A 144 -7.61 -17.54 -10.46
N GLU A 145 -6.46 -17.67 -9.80
CA GLU A 145 -6.21 -17.09 -8.47
C GLU A 145 -6.21 -15.55 -8.55
N LEU A 146 -5.59 -14.96 -9.57
CA LEU A 146 -5.55 -13.50 -9.74
C LEU A 146 -6.93 -12.90 -10.07
N ASP A 147 -7.76 -13.58 -10.86
CA ASP A 147 -9.13 -13.13 -11.18
C ASP A 147 -10.12 -13.39 -10.03
N ALA A 148 -9.74 -14.22 -9.06
CA ALA A 148 -10.60 -14.55 -7.94
C ALA A 148 -10.94 -13.31 -7.09
N SER A 149 -12.18 -13.30 -6.61
CA SER A 149 -12.62 -12.28 -5.68
C SER A 149 -12.44 -12.75 -4.23
N HIS A 150 -11.81 -11.95 -3.39
CA HIS A 150 -11.54 -12.28 -2.00
C HIS A 150 -12.37 -11.40 -1.06
N LEU A 151 -12.81 -11.96 0.08
CA LEU A 151 -13.57 -11.23 1.10
C LEU A 151 -12.59 -10.58 2.09
N TRP A 152 -12.74 -9.27 2.31
CA TRP A 152 -11.91 -8.50 3.23
C TRP A 152 -12.74 -7.46 3.97
N CYS A 153 -12.70 -7.47 5.31
CA CYS A 153 -13.50 -6.56 6.15
C CYS A 153 -14.97 -6.45 5.69
N GLY A 154 -15.56 -7.60 5.31
CA GLY A 154 -16.95 -7.69 4.83
C GLY A 154 -17.18 -7.25 3.37
N ARG A 155 -16.16 -6.80 2.64
CA ARG A 155 -16.27 -6.40 1.23
C ARG A 155 -15.55 -7.37 0.32
N ARG A 156 -16.20 -7.70 -0.80
CA ARG A 156 -15.58 -8.48 -1.88
C ARG A 156 -14.67 -7.57 -2.70
N ARG A 157 -13.41 -7.95 -2.86
CA ARG A 157 -12.39 -7.22 -3.62
C ARG A 157 -11.75 -8.13 -4.64
N ARG A 158 -11.27 -7.54 -5.73
CA ARG A 158 -10.56 -8.21 -6.83
C ARG A 158 -9.61 -7.21 -7.47
N PHE A 159 -8.61 -7.69 -8.20
CA PHE A 159 -7.78 -6.82 -9.04
C PHE A 159 -8.67 -6.07 -10.02
N THR A 160 -8.28 -4.83 -10.33
CA THR A 160 -8.93 -4.10 -11.42
C THR A 160 -8.58 -4.77 -12.75
N TYR A 161 -9.38 -4.51 -13.78
CA TYR A 161 -9.07 -5.02 -15.12
C TYR A 161 -7.70 -4.52 -15.62
N GLU A 162 -7.32 -3.29 -15.27
CA GLU A 162 -6.02 -2.71 -15.60
C GLU A 162 -4.88 -3.45 -14.89
N ASP A 163 -5.04 -3.77 -13.60
CA ASP A 163 -4.06 -4.56 -12.84
C ASP A 163 -3.88 -5.97 -13.42
N LEU A 164 -4.98 -6.63 -13.77
CA LEU A 164 -4.95 -7.96 -14.39
C LEU A 164 -4.22 -7.92 -15.72
N LEU A 165 -4.54 -6.94 -16.58
CA LEU A 165 -3.84 -6.75 -17.84
C LEU A 165 -2.35 -6.46 -17.64
N ALA A 166 -1.99 -5.61 -16.69
CA ALA A 166 -0.61 -5.31 -16.35
C ALA A 166 0.12 -6.57 -15.87
N CYS A 167 -0.47 -7.33 -14.94
CA CYS A 167 0.07 -8.58 -14.43
C CYS A 167 0.25 -9.62 -15.53
N PHE A 168 -0.76 -9.87 -16.36
CA PHE A 168 -0.68 -10.87 -17.42
C PHE A 168 0.31 -10.47 -18.53
N SER A 169 0.29 -9.21 -18.96
CA SER A 169 1.24 -8.73 -19.97
C SER A 169 2.68 -8.73 -19.44
N GLY A 170 2.90 -8.30 -18.20
CA GLY A 170 4.19 -8.35 -17.53
C GLY A 170 4.69 -9.76 -17.31
N CYS A 171 3.83 -10.68 -16.87
CA CYS A 171 4.14 -12.11 -16.80
C CYS A 171 4.56 -12.67 -18.16
N GLY A 172 3.83 -12.34 -19.23
CA GLY A 172 4.14 -12.77 -20.58
C GLY A 172 5.49 -12.23 -21.07
N ALA A 173 5.76 -10.95 -20.84
CA ALA A 173 7.02 -10.32 -21.24
C ALA A 173 8.23 -10.79 -20.42
N LEU A 174 8.04 -11.08 -19.13
CA LEU A 174 9.08 -11.68 -18.30
C LEU A 174 9.39 -13.10 -18.77
N ARG A 175 8.38 -13.93 -19.07
CA ARG A 175 8.55 -15.32 -19.57
C ARG A 175 9.51 -15.40 -20.77
N THR A 176 9.42 -14.47 -21.71
CA THR A 176 10.27 -14.47 -22.90
C THR A 176 11.73 -14.13 -22.60
N LYS A 177 11.98 -13.44 -21.47
CA LYS A 177 13.31 -13.07 -20.99
C LYS A 177 13.85 -13.99 -19.90
N VAL A 178 13.04 -14.92 -19.38
CA VAL A 178 13.49 -15.88 -18.37
C VAL A 178 14.65 -16.68 -18.96
N PRO A 179 15.78 -16.81 -18.26
CA PRO A 179 16.92 -17.56 -18.77
C PRO A 179 16.58 -19.04 -18.70
N PHE A 180 16.30 -19.63 -19.86
CA PHE A 180 15.96 -21.05 -19.96
C PHE A 180 17.02 -21.97 -19.33
N PHE A 181 18.29 -21.51 -19.30
CA PHE A 181 19.40 -22.21 -18.65
C PHE A 181 19.12 -22.49 -17.16
N ILE A 182 18.32 -21.67 -16.45
CA ILE A 182 17.95 -21.90 -15.05
C ILE A 182 17.21 -23.23 -14.87
N PHE A 183 16.55 -23.74 -15.91
CA PHE A 183 15.81 -25.01 -15.87
C PHE A 183 16.56 -26.17 -16.54
N THR A 184 17.45 -25.88 -17.50
CA THR A 184 18.15 -26.92 -18.29
C THR A 184 19.60 -27.18 -17.89
N ALA A 185 20.27 -26.26 -17.18
CA ALA A 185 21.68 -26.40 -16.85
C ALA A 185 21.93 -27.59 -15.91
N THR A 186 22.82 -28.52 -16.29
CA THR A 186 23.15 -29.71 -15.51
C THR A 186 24.07 -29.42 -14.31
N ASN A 187 24.60 -28.20 -14.19
CA ASN A 187 25.53 -27.80 -13.14
C ASN A 187 24.93 -26.79 -12.15
N LEU A 188 23.64 -26.46 -12.25
CA LEU A 188 22.98 -25.55 -11.31
C LEU A 188 22.75 -26.28 -9.97
N GLY A 189 23.77 -26.21 -9.13
CA GLY A 189 23.99 -26.77 -7.79
C GLY A 189 23.77 -28.27 -7.54
N CYS A 190 22.93 -29.00 -8.28
CA CYS A 190 22.95 -30.49 -8.29
C CYS A 190 22.82 -31.03 -9.72
N GLY A 191 23.79 -31.84 -10.14
CA GLY A 191 23.84 -32.42 -11.49
C GLY A 191 23.27 -33.82 -11.64
N ARG A 192 22.49 -34.30 -10.68
CA ARG A 192 21.78 -35.59 -10.79
C ARG A 192 20.59 -35.47 -11.73
N GLN A 193 20.32 -36.54 -12.49
CA GLN A 193 19.21 -36.60 -13.45
C GLN A 193 17.84 -36.34 -12.79
N ASP A 194 17.62 -36.85 -11.58
CA ASP A 194 16.38 -36.61 -10.82
C ASP A 194 16.17 -35.12 -10.49
N CYS A 195 17.26 -34.38 -10.25
CA CYS A 195 17.21 -32.95 -9.97
C CYS A 195 16.89 -32.14 -11.24
N LEU A 196 17.45 -32.52 -12.38
CA LEU A 196 17.12 -31.94 -13.68
C LEU A 196 15.65 -32.17 -14.03
N ILE A 197 15.14 -33.40 -13.84
CA ILE A 197 13.72 -33.73 -14.08
C ILE A 197 12.81 -32.91 -13.16
N ALA A 198 13.14 -32.77 -11.88
CA ALA A 198 12.37 -31.94 -10.95
C ALA A 198 12.32 -30.45 -11.39
N ARG A 199 13.45 -29.90 -11.85
CA ARG A 199 13.54 -28.52 -12.37
C ARG A 199 12.76 -28.33 -13.66
N LEU A 200 12.85 -29.26 -14.61
CA LEU A 200 12.08 -29.21 -15.86
C LEU A 200 10.58 -29.34 -15.60
N ARG A 201 10.16 -30.14 -14.61
CA ARG A 201 8.76 -30.17 -14.17
C ARG A 201 8.31 -28.83 -13.59
N SER A 202 9.17 -28.15 -12.83
CA SER A 202 8.87 -26.80 -12.32
C SER A 202 8.72 -25.74 -13.42
N PHE A 203 9.43 -25.88 -14.55
CA PHE A 203 9.24 -24.99 -15.72
C PHE A 203 7.80 -25.06 -16.28
N THR A 204 7.17 -26.23 -16.22
CA THR A 204 5.78 -26.41 -16.65
C THR A 204 4.75 -25.99 -15.61
N SER A 205 5.15 -25.88 -14.33
CA SER A 205 4.27 -25.49 -13.22
C SER A 205 4.79 -24.23 -12.53
N ARG A 206 4.21 -23.09 -12.88
CA ARG A 206 4.38 -21.78 -12.23
C ARG A 206 5.73 -21.11 -12.54
N LEU A 207 5.68 -19.83 -12.89
CA LEU A 207 6.87 -18.98 -13.06
C LEU A 207 7.57 -18.62 -11.76
N THR A 208 7.15 -19.27 -10.69
CA THR A 208 7.71 -19.11 -9.38
C THR A 208 8.23 -20.45 -8.96
N ALA A 209 9.52 -20.44 -8.67
CA ALA A 209 10.29 -21.54 -8.15
C ALA A 209 9.82 -21.95 -6.74
N GLN A 210 8.51 -22.12 -6.51
CA GLN A 210 7.95 -22.66 -5.27
C GLN A 210 8.17 -24.17 -5.14
N SER A 211 8.74 -24.83 -6.14
CA SER A 211 9.18 -26.24 -6.04
C SER A 211 10.67 -26.42 -6.34
N ALA A 212 11.54 -25.64 -5.72
CA ALA A 212 12.94 -26.06 -5.58
C ALA A 212 13.59 -25.49 -4.32
N ARG A 213 13.61 -26.28 -3.25
CA ARG A 213 14.85 -26.39 -2.45
C ARG A 213 15.97 -26.64 -3.47
N LEU A 214 17.13 -26.01 -3.31
CA LEU A 214 18.36 -26.22 -4.11
C LEU A 214 18.46 -25.32 -5.41
N PRO A 215 19.63 -24.69 -5.65
CA PRO A 215 20.11 -23.82 -6.78
C PRO A 215 19.23 -22.85 -7.59
N CYS A 216 18.07 -23.27 -8.09
CA CYS A 216 17.29 -22.49 -9.08
C CYS A 216 16.82 -21.15 -8.54
N ARG A 217 16.46 -21.11 -7.25
CA ARG A 217 16.00 -19.89 -6.57
C ARG A 217 17.06 -18.79 -6.58
N ALA A 218 18.33 -19.15 -6.37
CA ALA A 218 19.43 -18.18 -6.36
C ALA A 218 19.70 -17.64 -7.77
N ALA A 219 19.74 -18.51 -8.78
CA ALA A 219 19.92 -18.11 -10.18
C ALA A 219 18.74 -17.27 -10.70
N TYR A 220 17.51 -17.63 -10.30
CA TYR A 220 16.31 -16.85 -10.59
C TYR A 220 16.37 -15.47 -9.93
N ARG A 221 16.73 -15.41 -8.64
CA ARG A 221 16.89 -14.13 -7.93
C ARG A 221 17.98 -13.25 -8.54
N ALA A 222 19.09 -13.83 -9.00
CA ALA A 222 20.15 -13.11 -9.69
C ALA A 222 19.66 -12.52 -11.03
N TRP A 223 19.02 -13.34 -11.88
CA TRP A 223 18.41 -12.84 -13.11
C TRP A 223 17.35 -11.77 -12.86
N LEU A 224 16.52 -11.96 -11.82
CA LEU A 224 15.49 -11.01 -11.47
C LEU A 224 16.09 -9.69 -10.97
N ASN A 225 17.18 -9.72 -10.19
CA ASN A 225 17.95 -8.52 -9.82
C ASN A 225 18.45 -7.77 -11.07
N ASP A 226 18.99 -8.49 -12.05
CA ASP A 226 19.45 -7.87 -13.31
C ASP A 226 18.29 -7.25 -14.10
N THR A 227 17.14 -7.91 -14.06
CA THR A 227 15.92 -7.51 -14.78
C THR A 227 15.11 -6.44 -14.03
N TRP A 228 15.34 -6.26 -12.73
CA TRP A 228 14.56 -5.37 -11.86
C TRP A 228 14.57 -3.92 -12.35
N ARG A 229 15.69 -3.48 -12.95
CA ARG A 229 15.82 -2.14 -13.55
C ARG A 229 14.82 -1.85 -14.67
N CYS A 230 14.40 -2.86 -15.40
CA CYS A 230 13.39 -2.74 -16.44
C CYS A 230 12.01 -3.25 -15.97
N PHE A 231 11.86 -3.62 -14.70
CA PHE A 231 10.66 -4.26 -14.19
C PHE A 231 9.38 -3.46 -14.48
N PRO A 232 9.32 -2.14 -14.18
CA PRO A 232 8.10 -1.37 -14.40
C PRO A 232 7.62 -1.38 -15.86
N SER A 233 8.54 -1.40 -16.83
CA SER A 233 8.16 -1.38 -18.25
C SER A 233 7.46 -2.65 -18.72
N PHE A 234 7.77 -3.81 -18.12
CA PHE A 234 7.05 -5.05 -18.42
C PHE A 234 5.57 -4.98 -18.00
N PHE A 235 5.28 -4.30 -16.89
CA PHE A 235 3.94 -4.19 -16.32
C PHE A 235 3.24 -2.88 -16.71
N LYS A 236 3.77 -2.14 -17.69
CA LYS A 236 3.23 -0.84 -18.14
C LYS A 236 3.12 0.20 -17.01
N LEU A 237 3.99 0.11 -16.02
CA LEU A 237 4.11 1.09 -14.95
C LEU A 237 5.03 2.25 -15.36
N PRO A 238 4.96 3.41 -14.67
CA PRO A 238 5.91 4.50 -14.86
C PRO A 238 7.36 4.05 -14.64
N SER A 239 8.33 4.82 -15.15
CA SER A 239 9.74 4.50 -14.95
C SER A 239 10.13 4.53 -13.47
N TRP A 240 11.22 3.85 -13.12
CA TRP A 240 11.76 3.91 -11.76
C TRP A 240 12.05 5.34 -11.31
N ASP A 241 12.46 6.24 -12.20
CA ASP A 241 12.68 7.65 -11.84
C ASP A 241 11.41 8.31 -11.31
N THR A 242 10.28 8.08 -11.98
CA THR A 242 8.97 8.57 -11.55
C THR A 242 8.52 7.91 -10.25
N LEU A 243 8.65 6.58 -10.14
CA LEU A 243 8.20 5.84 -8.96
C LEU A 243 9.02 6.20 -7.72
N LEU A 244 10.34 6.30 -7.83
CA LEU A 244 11.21 6.71 -6.74
C LEU A 244 11.02 8.19 -6.37
N TYR A 245 10.64 9.05 -7.32
CA TYR A 245 10.22 10.41 -7.01
C TYR A 245 8.94 10.42 -6.16
N LEU A 246 7.93 9.62 -6.52
CA LEU A 246 6.69 9.51 -5.75
C LEU A 246 6.94 8.93 -4.35
N GLU A 247 7.78 7.89 -4.23
CA GLU A 247 8.18 7.32 -2.95
C GLU A 247 8.86 8.38 -2.07
N ARG A 248 9.86 9.09 -2.59
CA ARG A 248 10.52 10.16 -1.82
C ARG A 248 9.54 11.24 -1.39
N ARG A 249 8.65 11.68 -2.28
CA ARG A 249 7.64 12.71 -1.95
C ARG A 249 6.70 12.26 -0.84
N ASP A 250 6.31 10.98 -0.86
CA ASP A 250 5.38 10.41 0.11
C ASP A 250 6.05 10.10 1.48
N LEU A 251 7.36 9.81 1.48
CA LEU A 251 8.14 9.43 2.66
C LEU A 251 9.01 10.56 3.25
N GLN A 252 9.18 11.68 2.55
CA GLN A 252 9.94 12.83 3.06
C GLN A 252 9.28 13.43 4.30
N ASP A 253 10.09 13.66 5.33
CA ASP A 253 9.66 14.42 6.49
C ASP A 253 9.59 15.91 6.13
N ARG A 254 8.42 16.53 6.28
CA ARG A 254 8.30 17.99 6.16
C ARG A 254 8.66 18.72 7.46
N SER A 255 9.10 18.00 8.49
CA SER A 255 9.47 18.58 9.79
C SER A 255 10.77 19.42 9.76
N GLU A 256 11.45 19.55 8.62
CA GLU A 256 12.65 20.39 8.44
C GLU A 256 12.41 21.65 7.60
N ASP A 257 11.18 22.19 7.54
CA ASP A 257 11.02 23.57 7.10
C ASP A 257 11.49 24.51 8.23
N PRO A 258 12.55 25.33 8.05
CA PRO A 258 13.01 26.24 9.08
C PRO A 258 12.04 27.42 9.18
N VAL A 259 10.98 27.25 9.96
CA VAL A 259 10.22 28.39 10.50
C VAL A 259 11.01 28.96 11.67
N THR A 260 12.18 29.52 11.37
CA THR A 260 12.89 30.45 12.26
C THR A 260 13.04 31.76 11.51
N GLY A 261 12.12 32.67 11.78
CA GLY A 261 12.06 33.99 11.15
C GLY A 261 11.28 34.99 12.01
N HIS A 262 11.86 35.33 13.16
CA HIS A 262 11.64 36.57 13.93
C HIS A 262 10.27 36.79 14.61
N ILE A 263 10.19 36.35 15.86
CA ILE A 263 9.65 37.20 16.92
C ILE A 263 10.79 37.40 17.93
N GLY A 264 11.57 38.47 17.71
CA GLY A 264 12.54 38.98 18.66
C GLY A 264 11.99 40.26 19.28
N ASN A 265 11.46 40.15 20.49
CA ASN A 265 11.20 41.27 21.39
C ASN A 265 12.54 41.77 21.95
N GLU A 266 12.94 42.98 21.60
CA GLU A 266 13.83 43.86 22.37
C GLU A 266 13.34 45.29 22.06
N GLY A 267 13.16 46.23 22.97
CA GLY A 267 13.45 46.35 24.38
C GLY A 267 13.05 47.79 24.69
N MET A 268 12.13 47.96 25.64
CA MET A 268 11.77 49.24 26.21
C MET A 268 12.99 49.75 26.98
N SER A 269 13.57 50.87 26.57
CA SER A 269 14.50 51.65 27.39
C SER A 269 14.00 53.09 27.43
N GLU A 270 13.62 53.48 28.63
CA GLU A 270 13.32 54.84 29.08
C GLU A 270 14.54 55.75 28.84
N GLU A 271 14.31 56.88 28.16
CA GLU A 271 14.69 58.26 28.55
C GLU A 271 14.24 59.26 27.47
#